data_AF-A0A8S0GUS7-F1
#
_entry.id   AF-A0A8S0GUS7-F1
#
_cell.length_a   1.000
_cell.length_b   1.000
_cell.length_c   1.000
_cell.angle_alpha   90.00
_cell.angle_beta   90.00
_cell.angle_gamma   90.00
#
_symmetry.space_group_name_H-M   'P 1'
#
loop_
_entity.id
_entity.type
_entity.pdbx_description
1 polymer ?
#
loop_
_entity_poly.entity_id
_entity_poly.type
_entity_poly.pdbx_seq_one_letter_code
_entity_poly.pdbx_strand_id
1 'polypeptide(L)'
;MAAKVEPFWIRKTLEQLDQDEWESLCDGCGLCCLQKLEDEDDNSVYYTRIACKLLDLKTCQCSDYPNRRDSVPDCIQLTPGKADEFKWLPPPAATAW
;
A
#
# COMPACT_ATOMS: atom_id res chain seq x y z
N MET A 1 -0.71 -34.85 -8.77
CA MET A 1 -0.39 -33.66 -9.58
C MET A 1 -1.17 -32.51 -8.98
N ALA A 2 -0.51 -31.54 -8.36
CA ALA A 2 -1.19 -30.37 -7.81
C ALA A 2 -1.64 -29.51 -9.00
N ALA A 3 -2.94 -29.35 -9.19
CA ALA A 3 -3.46 -28.41 -10.17
C ALA A 3 -2.89 -27.03 -9.84
N LYS A 4 -2.20 -26.41 -10.81
CA LYS A 4 -1.64 -25.06 -10.67
C LYS A 4 -2.83 -24.10 -10.69
N VAL A 5 -3.45 -23.86 -9.53
CA VAL A 5 -4.50 -22.85 -9.38
C VAL A 5 -3.80 -21.51 -9.55
N GLU A 6 -4.12 -20.79 -10.62
CA GLU A 6 -3.60 -19.44 -10.80
C GLU A 6 -4.12 -18.54 -9.67
N PRO A 7 -3.23 -17.78 -9.02
CA PRO A 7 -3.64 -16.92 -7.93
C PRO A 7 -4.61 -15.83 -8.39
N PHE A 8 -5.47 -15.38 -7.48
CA PHE A 8 -6.60 -14.51 -7.83
C PHE A 8 -6.17 -13.16 -8.42
N TRP A 9 -5.03 -12.61 -7.98
CA TRP A 9 -4.48 -11.34 -8.46
C TRP A 9 -3.94 -11.39 -9.89
N ILE A 10 -3.79 -12.58 -10.50
CA ILE A 10 -3.44 -12.73 -11.92
C ILE A 10 -4.71 -12.73 -12.79
N ARG A 11 -5.82 -13.26 -12.27
CA ARG A 11 -7.09 -13.41 -13.00
C ARG A 11 -8.07 -12.26 -12.81
N LYS A 12 -7.92 -11.48 -11.73
CA LYS A 12 -8.75 -10.31 -11.39
C LYS A 12 -7.96 -9.03 -11.65
N THR A 13 -8.62 -8.02 -12.22
CA THR A 13 -8.08 -6.66 -12.27
C THR A 13 -8.18 -6.01 -10.89
N LEU A 14 -7.43 -4.91 -10.65
CA LEU A 14 -7.49 -4.14 -9.41
C LEU A 14 -8.94 -3.79 -9.00
N GLU A 15 -9.75 -3.40 -9.97
CA GLU A 15 -11.15 -3.01 -9.78
C GLU A 15 -12.05 -4.17 -9.35
N GLN A 16 -11.63 -5.41 -9.58
CA GLN A 16 -12.36 -6.64 -9.26
C GLN A 16 -11.98 -7.22 -7.89
N LEU A 17 -10.98 -6.64 -7.21
CA LEU A 17 -10.55 -7.05 -5.89
C LEU A 17 -11.47 -6.43 -4.83
N ASP A 18 -11.91 -7.25 -3.88
CA ASP A 18 -12.50 -6.72 -2.65
C ASP A 18 -11.41 -6.21 -1.69
N GLN A 19 -11.83 -5.59 -0.58
CA GLN A 19 -10.90 -4.97 0.37
C GLN A 19 -9.98 -6.01 1.04
N ASP A 20 -10.49 -7.19 1.40
CA ASP A 20 -9.71 -8.25 2.03
C ASP A 20 -8.72 -8.87 1.03
N GLU A 21 -9.16 -9.10 -0.22
CA GLU A 21 -8.28 -9.55 -1.31
C GLU A 21 -7.17 -8.53 -1.60
N TRP A 22 -7.49 -7.24 -1.61
CA TRP A 22 -6.51 -6.16 -1.78
C TRP A 22 -5.51 -6.08 -0.64
N GLU A 23 -5.98 -6.12 0.61
CA GLU A 23 -5.12 -6.04 1.78
C GLU A 23 -4.23 -7.29 1.92
N SER A 24 -4.69 -8.43 1.42
CA SER A 24 -3.88 -9.66 1.34
C SER A 24 -2.70 -9.56 0.36
N LEU A 25 -2.71 -8.59 -0.57
CA LEU A 25 -1.58 -8.31 -1.47
C LEU A 25 -0.55 -7.35 -0.85
N CYS A 26 -0.78 -6.87 0.37
CA CYS A 26 0.15 -5.96 1.04
C CYS A 26 1.40 -6.72 1.53
N ASP A 27 2.57 -6.37 1.00
CA ASP A 27 3.86 -6.96 1.40
C ASP A 27 4.36 -6.53 2.80
N GLY A 28 3.61 -5.71 3.54
CA GLY A 28 4.04 -5.22 4.86
C GLY A 28 5.30 -4.33 4.81
N CYS A 29 5.52 -3.64 3.70
CA CYS A 29 6.73 -2.84 3.46
C CYS A 29 6.82 -1.53 4.27
N GLY A 30 5.73 -1.09 4.92
CA GLY A 30 5.69 0.13 5.73
C GLY A 30 5.74 1.46 4.95
N LEU A 31 5.86 1.43 3.62
CA LEU A 31 5.95 2.64 2.77
C LEU A 31 4.71 3.55 2.86
N CYS A 32 3.54 2.99 3.12
CA CYS A 32 2.32 3.75 3.33
C CYS A 32 2.36 4.60 4.62
N CYS A 33 3.19 4.23 5.60
CA CYS A 33 3.33 4.91 6.88
C CYS A 33 4.45 5.96 6.91
N LEU A 34 5.25 6.06 5.85
CA LEU A 34 6.30 7.08 5.75
C LEU A 34 5.72 8.41 5.26
N GLN A 35 6.23 9.50 5.82
CA GLN A 35 5.97 10.84 5.30
C GLN A 35 6.62 10.97 3.92
N LYS A 36 5.85 11.53 2.99
CA LYS A 36 6.25 11.71 1.60
C LYS A 36 6.29 13.19 1.30
N LEU A 37 7.30 13.61 0.55
CA LEU A 37 7.42 14.98 0.05
C LEU A 37 7.19 14.95 -1.45
N GLU A 38 6.33 15.81 -1.94
CA GLU A 38 6.12 16.02 -3.36
C GLU A 38 6.88 17.28 -3.78
N ASP A 39 7.63 17.18 -4.88
CA ASP A 39 8.32 18.31 -5.49
C ASP A 39 7.34 19.15 -6.31
N GLU A 40 7.39 20.48 -6.15
CA GLU A 40 6.46 21.39 -6.81
C GLU A 40 6.75 21.62 -8.30
N ASP A 41 8.00 21.42 -8.74
CA ASP A 41 8.43 21.68 -10.11
C ASP A 41 8.10 20.50 -11.04
N ASP A 42 8.27 19.27 -10.57
CA ASP A 42 8.12 18.06 -11.39
C ASP A 42 7.14 17.01 -10.84
N ASN A 43 6.55 17.26 -9.66
CA ASN A 43 5.59 16.37 -9.01
C ASN A 43 6.17 14.98 -8.65
N SER A 44 7.49 14.84 -8.54
CA SER A 44 8.13 13.63 -8.01
C SER A 44 7.87 13.49 -6.52
N VAL A 45 7.62 12.24 -6.11
CA VAL A 45 7.37 11.92 -4.70
C VAL A 45 8.59 11.24 -4.09
N TYR A 46 9.13 11.84 -3.03
CA TYR A 46 10.28 11.35 -2.29
C TYR A 46 9.86 10.77 -0.94
N TYR A 47 10.43 9.61 -0.61
CA TYR A 47 10.26 8.98 0.69
C TYR A 47 11.19 9.61 1.73
N THR A 48 10.64 9.98 2.88
CA THR A 48 11.46 10.38 4.03
C THR A 48 11.73 9.20 4.95
N ARG A 49 12.68 9.38 5.89
CA ARG A 49 12.91 8.45 7.00
C ARG A 49 12.02 8.73 8.22
N ILE A 50 10.97 9.54 8.05
CA ILE A 50 10.04 9.90 9.11
C ILE A 50 8.80 9.03 8.98
N ALA A 51 8.61 8.16 9.97
CA ALA A 51 7.46 7.27 10.06
C ALA A 51 6.30 7.91 10.85
N CYS A 52 5.08 7.48 10.56
CA CYS A 52 3.93 7.79 11.39
C CYS A 52 4.06 7.14 12.78
N LYS A 53 3.35 7.70 13.76
CA LYS A 53 3.38 7.21 15.15
C LYS A 53 2.89 5.77 15.36
N LEU A 54 2.16 5.22 14.38
CA LEU A 54 1.60 3.86 14.47
C LEU A 54 2.48 2.81 13.78
N LEU A 55 3.55 3.20 13.08
CA LEU A 55 4.45 2.24 12.44
C LEU A 55 5.31 1.54 13.49
N ASP A 56 5.22 0.22 13.56
CA ASP A 56 6.17 -0.60 14.30
C ASP A 56 7.43 -0.81 13.43
N LEU A 57 8.56 -0.26 13.88
CA LEU A 57 9.82 -0.29 13.14
C LEU A 57 10.50 -1.67 13.10
N LYS A 58 10.03 -2.65 13.88
CA LYS A 58 10.59 -4.01 13.90
C LYS A 58 9.88 -4.91 12.90
N THR A 59 8.57 -4.76 12.79
CA THR A 59 7.70 -5.57 11.93
C THR A 59 7.33 -4.87 10.62
N CYS A 60 7.59 -3.57 10.52
CA CYS A 60 7.15 -2.69 9.42
C CYS A 60 5.62 -2.66 9.23
N GLN A 61 4.86 -3.04 10.27
CA GLN A 61 3.41 -3.09 10.25
C GLN A 61 2.80 -1.94 11.05
N CYS A 62 1.58 -1.54 10.68
CA CYS A 62 0.82 -0.59 11.47
C CYS A 62 0.30 -1.30 12.74
N SER A 63 0.61 -0.74 13.90
CA SER A 63 0.18 -1.26 15.21
C SER A 63 -1.33 -1.19 15.43
N ASP A 64 -2.02 -0.26 14.78
CA ASP A 64 -3.47 -0.10 14.86
C ASP A 64 -4.05 0.20 13.48
N TYR A 65 -3.93 -0.78 12.58
CA TYR A 65 -4.40 -0.66 11.20
C TYR A 65 -5.91 -0.39 11.09
N PRO A 66 -6.81 -1.03 11.88
CA PRO A 66 -8.25 -0.78 11.79
C PRO A 66 -8.66 0.64 12.20
N ASN A 67 -8.05 1.22 13.24
CA ASN A 67 -8.38 2.56 13.76
C ASN A 67 -7.32 3.62 13.41
N ARG A 68 -6.52 3.37 12.37
CA ARG A 68 -5.38 4.22 11.99
C ARG A 68 -5.76 5.67 11.73
N ARG A 69 -6.98 5.93 11.23
CA ARG A 69 -7.46 7.29 10.93
C ARG A 69 -7.89 8.07 12.16
N ASP A 70 -8.43 7.39 13.17
CA ASP A 70 -8.77 8.02 14.45
C ASP A 70 -7.51 8.51 15.17
N SER A 71 -6.44 7.73 15.07
CA SER A 71 -5.14 8.06 15.64
C SER A 71 -4.35 9.03 14.77
N VAL A 72 -4.34 8.86 13.44
CA VAL A 72 -3.56 9.65 12.47
C VAL A 72 -4.53 10.14 11.39
N PRO A 73 -5.05 11.38 11.51
CA PRO A 73 -6.05 11.92 10.56
C PRO A 73 -5.54 11.98 9.12
N ASP A 74 -4.24 12.16 8.94
CA ASP A 74 -3.55 12.20 7.65
C ASP A 74 -3.29 10.80 7.05
N CYS A 75 -3.68 9.74 7.75
CA CYS A 75 -3.45 8.38 7.27
C CYS A 75 -4.30 8.08 6.03
N ILE A 76 -3.60 7.86 4.92
CA ILE A 76 -4.23 7.49 3.65
C ILE A 76 -4.77 6.05 3.72
N GLN A 77 -5.94 5.83 3.12
CA GLN A 77 -6.43 4.48 2.85
C GLN A 77 -6.21 4.20 1.37
N LEU A 78 -5.35 3.22 1.11
CA LEU A 78 -5.19 2.65 -0.22
C LEU A 78 -6.39 1.77 -0.51
N THR A 79 -7.17 2.18 -1.50
CA THR A 79 -8.25 1.36 -2.07
C THR A 79 -7.90 1.03 -3.52
N PRO A 80 -8.28 -0.13 -4.05
CA PRO A 80 -7.95 -0.51 -5.42
C PRO A 80 -8.33 0.55 -6.46
N GLY A 81 -9.51 1.17 -6.32
CA GLY A 81 -9.99 2.23 -7.23
C GLY A 81 -9.23 3.57 -7.16
N LYS A 82 -8.36 3.76 -6.16
CA LYS A 82 -7.53 4.97 -6.01
C LYS A 82 -6.04 4.67 -6.14
N ALA A 83 -5.67 3.40 -6.32
CA ALA A 83 -4.28 2.97 -6.37
C ALA A 83 -3.50 3.69 -7.47
N ASP A 84 -4.14 3.92 -8.63
CA ASP A 84 -3.58 4.62 -9.79
C ASP A 84 -3.32 6.12 -9.52
N GLU A 85 -4.06 6.73 -8.59
CA GLU A 85 -3.86 8.14 -8.22
C GLU A 85 -2.56 8.35 -7.42
N PHE A 86 -2.05 7.28 -6.77
CA PHE A 86 -0.85 7.36 -5.94
C PHE A 86 0.41 7.11 -6.77
N LYS A 87 1.02 8.17 -7.32
CA LYS A 87 2.25 8.12 -8.13
C LYS A 87 3.46 7.43 -7.46
N TRP A 88 3.49 7.39 -6.13
CA TRP A 88 4.55 6.73 -5.35
C TRP A 88 4.31 5.24 -5.18
N LEU A 89 3.08 4.75 -5.41
CA LEU A 89 2.78 3.34 -5.34
C LEU A 89 3.46 2.65 -6.54
N PRO A 90 4.25 1.59 -6.32
CA PRO A 90 4.79 0.84 -7.44
C PRO A 90 3.63 0.32 -8.30
N PRO A 91 3.74 0.35 -9.64
CA PRO A 91 2.69 -0.17 -10.50
C PRO A 91 2.40 -1.64 -10.14
N PRO A 92 1.17 -2.13 -10.33
CA PRO A 92 0.79 -3.50 -9.98
C PRO A 92 1.63 -4.59 -10.67
N ALA A 93 2.36 -4.25 -11.74
CA ALA A 93 3.31 -5.13 -12.42
C ALA A 93 4.71 -5.19 -11.78
N ALA A 94 5.00 -4.37 -10.75
CA ALA A 94 6.32 -4.30 -10.11
C ALA A 94 6.49 -5.21 -8.89
N THR A 95 5.46 -5.96 -8.49
CA THR A 95 5.55 -7.00 -7.44
C THR A 95 5.67 -8.43 -8.00
N ALA A 96 5.78 -8.59 -9.31
CA ALA A 96 6.15 -9.86 -9.92
C ALA A 96 7.68 -10.00 -9.97
N TRP A 97 8.26 -10.52 -8.89
CA TRP A 97 9.59 -11.16 -8.89
C TRP A 97 9.41 -12.68 -8.88
#